data_AF-A0A1B7W3M1-F1
#
_entry.id   AF-A0A1B7W3M1-F1
#
_cell.length_a   1.000
_cell.length_b   1.000
_cell.length_c   1.000
_cell.angle_alpha   90.00
_cell.angle_beta   90.00
_cell.angle_gamma   90.00
#
_symmetry.space_group_name_H-M   'P 1'
#
loop_
_entity.id
_entity.type
_entity.pdbx_description
1 polymer ?
#
loop_
_entity_poly.entity_id
_entity_poly.type
_entity_poly.pdbx_seq_one_letter_code
_entity_poly.pdbx_strand_id
1 'polypeptide(L)'
;TAAAVGTCTVTATKAADTNYTLATSAGITVTVNQATQATLVAVSTPSTVAFGGTTTLSTTGGSGTGAVTYASNNANCTISGTTLTAAAVGTCTVTATKAADTNYTLATSAGITVTVSQAQATLVAVSTPSTVAFGGTTTLSTTGGSGTGAVTYASNNANCTISGTTLTAAAVGTCTITATKAADTNYTLATSAGITVTVNQATQATLVAVSTPSTVAFGGTTTLSTTGGSGTGA
;
A
#
# COMPACT_ATOMS: atom_id res chain seq x y z
N THR A 1 0.74 -53.87 -21.37
CA THR A 1 0.63 -52.45 -20.97
C THR A 1 1.98 -52.00 -20.45
N ALA A 2 2.43 -50.79 -20.81
CA ALA A 2 3.70 -50.26 -20.30
C ALA A 2 3.52 -49.79 -18.85
N ALA A 3 4.41 -50.22 -17.96
CA ALA A 3 4.35 -49.89 -16.53
C ALA A 3 5.27 -48.71 -16.14
N ALA A 4 6.30 -48.43 -16.95
CA ALA A 4 7.26 -47.36 -16.74
C ALA A 4 7.98 -46.99 -18.04
N VAL A 5 8.60 -45.80 -18.06
CA VAL A 5 9.52 -45.35 -19.12
C VAL A 5 10.78 -46.20 -19.12
N GLY A 6 11.31 -46.47 -20.32
CA GLY A 6 12.51 -47.28 -20.51
C GLY A 6 12.36 -48.27 -21.67
N THR A 7 13.29 -49.21 -21.77
CA THR A 7 13.28 -50.23 -22.82
C THR A 7 12.91 -51.60 -22.26
N CYS A 8 12.04 -52.33 -22.95
CA CYS A 8 11.72 -53.72 -22.66
C CYS A 8 12.05 -54.58 -23.88
N THR A 9 12.66 -55.75 -23.68
CA THR A 9 12.93 -56.70 -24.76
C THR A 9 11.92 -57.84 -24.71
N VAL A 10 11.25 -58.10 -25.82
CA VAL A 10 10.26 -59.18 -25.96
C VAL A 10 10.84 -60.26 -26.86
N THR A 11 10.84 -61.50 -26.38
CA THR A 11 11.21 -62.69 -27.16
C THR A 11 10.06 -63.68 -27.13
N ALA A 12 9.83 -64.39 -28.25
CA ALA A 12 8.92 -65.52 -28.30
C ALA A 12 9.71 -66.83 -28.26
N THR A 13 9.32 -67.75 -27.39
CA THR A 13 9.91 -69.10 -27.34
C THR A 13 8.85 -70.12 -27.72
N LYS A 14 9.14 -70.91 -28.75
CA LYS A 14 8.36 -72.10 -29.09
C LYS A 14 9.06 -73.31 -28.47
N ALA A 15 8.34 -74.03 -27.60
CA ALA A 15 8.84 -75.25 -26.98
C ALA A 15 9.11 -76.33 -28.03
N ALA A 16 10.04 -77.24 -27.71
CA ALA A 16 10.31 -78.40 -28.55
C ALA A 16 9.10 -79.35 -28.62
N ASP A 17 8.98 -80.09 -29.70
CA ASP A 17 8.02 -81.18 -29.88
C ASP A 17 8.71 -82.45 -30.42
N THR A 18 7.94 -83.48 -30.80
CA THR A 18 8.48 -84.74 -31.30
C THR A 18 9.26 -84.63 -32.62
N ASN A 19 9.08 -83.53 -33.36
CA ASN A 19 9.68 -83.32 -34.68
C ASN A 19 10.64 -82.10 -34.72
N TYR A 20 10.52 -81.14 -33.79
CA TYR A 20 11.28 -79.89 -33.81
C TYR A 20 11.90 -79.53 -32.45
N THR A 21 13.13 -79.00 -32.48
CA THR A 21 13.81 -78.48 -31.28
C THR A 21 13.24 -77.14 -30.83
N LEU A 22 13.51 -76.75 -29.59
CA LEU A 22 13.15 -75.44 -29.06
C LEU A 22 13.76 -74.32 -29.91
N ALA A 23 12.98 -73.28 -30.17
CA ALA A 23 13.44 -72.08 -30.86
C ALA A 23 12.99 -70.83 -30.12
N THR A 24 13.88 -69.86 -30.00
CA THR A 24 13.59 -68.53 -29.46
C THR A 24 13.83 -67.50 -30.55
N SER A 25 12.90 -66.56 -30.71
CA SER A 25 13.05 -65.46 -31.66
C SER A 25 14.19 -64.52 -31.26
N ALA A 26 14.69 -63.73 -32.21
CA ALA A 26 15.46 -62.54 -31.85
C ALA A 26 14.60 -61.61 -30.94
N GLY A 27 15.26 -60.88 -30.05
CA GLY A 27 14.60 -59.93 -29.16
C GLY A 27 14.10 -58.71 -29.92
N ILE A 28 12.85 -58.31 -29.64
CA ILE A 28 12.28 -57.04 -30.12
C ILE A 28 12.36 -56.05 -28.96
N THR A 29 13.10 -54.95 -29.15
CA THR A 29 13.16 -53.87 -28.16
C THR A 29 11.99 -52.92 -28.36
N VAL A 30 11.22 -52.73 -27.30
CA VAL A 30 10.16 -51.72 -27.19
C VAL A 30 10.67 -50.60 -26.30
N THR A 31 10.70 -49.38 -26.83
CA THR A 31 11.05 -48.18 -26.06
C THR A 31 9.78 -47.46 -25.64
N VAL A 32 9.65 -47.18 -24.34
CA VAL A 32 8.60 -46.39 -23.73
C VAL A 32 9.19 -45.04 -23.37
N ASN A 33 8.72 -43.98 -24.03
CA ASN A 33 9.14 -42.60 -23.77
C ASN A 33 8.28 -41.96 -22.66
N GLN A 34 8.78 -40.88 -22.07
CA GLN A 34 7.97 -40.03 -21.19
C GLN A 34 6.73 -39.49 -21.93
N ALA A 35 5.63 -39.36 -21.20
CA ALA A 35 4.42 -38.71 -21.66
C ALA A 35 4.50 -37.20 -21.42
N THR A 36 3.74 -36.42 -22.18
CA THR A 36 3.52 -35.00 -21.86
C THR A 36 2.58 -34.88 -20.67
N GLN A 37 2.81 -33.93 -19.77
CA GLN A 37 1.87 -33.64 -18.68
C GLN A 37 0.53 -33.09 -19.21
N ALA A 38 -0.54 -33.26 -18.43
CA ALA A 38 -1.77 -32.50 -18.63
C ALA A 38 -1.52 -30.99 -18.49
N THR A 39 -2.39 -30.16 -19.07
CA THR A 39 -2.27 -28.69 -19.02
C THR A 39 -2.06 -28.20 -17.60
N LEU A 40 -0.97 -27.46 -17.39
CA LEU A 40 -0.64 -26.82 -16.12
C LEU A 40 -1.14 -25.37 -16.14
N VAL A 41 -1.86 -24.97 -15.09
CA VAL A 41 -2.39 -23.61 -14.95
C VAL A 41 -1.92 -23.04 -13.63
N ALA A 42 -1.23 -21.89 -13.68
CA ALA A 42 -0.91 -21.12 -12.48
C ALA A 42 -2.14 -20.36 -11.99
N VAL A 43 -2.23 -20.16 -10.68
CA VAL A 43 -3.31 -19.39 -10.04
C VAL A 43 -2.72 -18.53 -8.93
N SER A 44 -3.19 -17.30 -8.80
CA SER A 44 -2.91 -16.40 -7.67
C SER A 44 -4.20 -16.05 -6.94
N THR A 45 -4.23 -16.24 -5.63
CA THR A 45 -5.40 -15.90 -4.80
C THR A 45 -4.97 -15.06 -3.59
N PRO A 46 -5.30 -13.76 -3.56
CA PRO A 46 -6.02 -12.97 -4.57
C PRO A 46 -5.19 -12.66 -5.84
N SER A 47 -5.85 -12.29 -6.93
CA SER A 47 -5.18 -11.81 -8.18
C SER A 47 -4.82 -10.33 -8.16
N THR A 48 -5.32 -9.57 -7.18
CA THR A 48 -4.95 -8.18 -6.94
C THR A 48 -4.51 -8.04 -5.49
N VAL A 49 -3.38 -7.35 -5.28
CA VAL A 49 -2.81 -7.06 -3.97
C VAL A 49 -2.38 -5.60 -3.91
N ALA A 50 -2.40 -4.99 -2.73
CA ALA A 50 -1.84 -3.66 -2.56
C ALA A 50 -0.30 -3.72 -2.46
N PHE A 51 0.37 -2.61 -2.74
CA PHE A 51 1.82 -2.45 -2.52
C PHE A 51 2.23 -2.90 -1.10
N GLY A 52 3.26 -3.73 -1.02
CA GLY A 52 3.71 -4.36 0.23
C GLY A 52 2.87 -5.56 0.71
N GLY A 53 1.75 -5.85 0.05
CA GLY A 53 0.90 -7.00 0.32
C GLY A 53 1.43 -8.30 -0.29
N THR A 54 0.78 -9.41 0.03
CA THR A 54 1.15 -10.75 -0.45
C THR A 54 -0.03 -11.52 -1.03
N THR A 55 0.24 -12.41 -1.98
CA THR A 55 -0.72 -13.41 -2.47
C THR A 55 -0.09 -14.80 -2.50
N THR A 56 -0.93 -15.83 -2.47
CA THR A 56 -0.50 -17.22 -2.57
C THR A 56 -0.65 -17.71 -4.00
N LEU A 57 0.40 -18.32 -4.51
CA LEU A 57 0.47 -18.99 -5.80
C LEU A 57 0.16 -20.48 -5.63
N SER A 58 -0.64 -21.01 -6.54
CA SER A 58 -0.96 -22.43 -6.65
C SER A 58 -1.00 -22.84 -8.12
N THR A 59 -1.12 -24.15 -8.37
CA THR A 59 -1.34 -24.67 -9.72
C THR A 59 -2.52 -25.62 -9.74
N THR A 60 -3.25 -25.63 -10.86
CA THR A 60 -4.18 -26.70 -11.20
C THR A 60 -3.67 -27.46 -12.43
N GLY A 61 -4.07 -28.72 -12.54
CA GLY A 61 -3.62 -29.61 -13.62
C GLY A 61 -2.17 -30.08 -13.45
N GLY A 62 -1.48 -30.29 -14.57
CA GLY A 62 -0.21 -31.03 -14.59
C GLY A 62 -0.40 -32.53 -14.38
N SER A 63 0.67 -33.28 -14.55
CA SER A 63 0.71 -34.72 -14.26
C SER A 63 2.01 -35.08 -13.56
N GLY A 64 2.08 -36.27 -12.98
CA GLY A 64 3.28 -36.71 -12.31
C GLY A 64 3.54 -36.04 -10.95
N THR A 65 4.70 -36.35 -10.37
CA THR A 65 5.14 -35.98 -9.03
C THR A 65 6.21 -34.89 -9.02
N GLY A 66 6.57 -34.34 -10.19
CA GLY A 66 7.52 -33.24 -10.32
C GLY A 66 7.16 -32.03 -9.44
N ALA A 67 8.19 -31.43 -8.84
CA ALA A 67 8.08 -30.24 -8.01
C ALA A 67 7.60 -29.03 -8.83
N VAL A 68 6.89 -28.10 -8.18
CA VAL A 68 6.38 -26.88 -8.79
C VAL A 68 7.22 -25.69 -8.33
N THR A 69 7.64 -24.86 -9.28
CA THR A 69 8.33 -23.59 -9.05
C THR A 69 7.61 -22.47 -9.77
N TYR A 70 7.77 -21.24 -9.27
CA TYR A 70 7.14 -20.06 -9.85
C TYR A 70 8.20 -19.01 -10.18
N ALA A 71 7.97 -18.27 -11.26
CA ALA A 71 8.82 -17.17 -11.68
C ALA A 71 7.97 -15.97 -12.09
N SER A 72 8.44 -14.76 -11.79
CA SER A 72 7.85 -13.52 -12.29
C SER A 72 8.70 -12.96 -13.44
N ASN A 73 8.05 -12.29 -14.39
CA ASN A 73 8.73 -11.67 -15.53
C ASN A 73 9.36 -10.30 -15.22
N ASN A 74 9.08 -9.71 -14.06
CA ASN A 74 9.57 -8.39 -13.70
C ASN A 74 9.76 -8.24 -12.17
N ALA A 75 10.34 -7.11 -11.77
CA ALA A 75 10.65 -6.81 -10.37
C ALA A 75 9.48 -6.21 -9.58
N ASN A 76 8.29 -6.04 -10.18
CA ASN A 76 7.12 -5.52 -9.45
C ASN A 76 6.62 -6.54 -8.41
N CYS A 77 7.00 -7.81 -8.56
CA CYS A 77 6.67 -8.88 -7.63
C CYS A 77 7.91 -9.72 -7.32
N THR A 78 8.09 -10.07 -6.05
CA THR A 78 9.10 -11.04 -5.62
C THR A 78 8.43 -12.34 -5.20
N ILE A 79 9.01 -13.48 -5.53
CA ILE A 79 8.44 -14.80 -5.24
C ILE A 79 9.41 -15.58 -4.34
N SER A 80 8.87 -16.14 -3.26
CA SER A 80 9.57 -17.09 -2.39
C SER A 80 8.65 -18.28 -2.12
N GLY A 81 9.02 -19.44 -2.67
CA GLY A 81 8.16 -20.64 -2.64
C GLY A 81 6.83 -20.37 -3.37
N THR A 82 5.72 -20.47 -2.63
CA THR A 82 4.37 -20.17 -3.12
C THR A 82 3.91 -18.75 -2.79
N THR A 83 4.69 -17.97 -2.05
CA THR A 83 4.31 -16.61 -1.67
C THR A 83 4.86 -15.61 -2.67
N LEU A 84 3.97 -14.78 -3.22
CA LEU A 84 4.32 -13.61 -3.99
C LEU A 84 4.13 -12.36 -3.12
N THR A 85 5.11 -11.46 -3.13
CA THR A 85 5.06 -10.17 -2.44
C THR A 85 5.09 -9.03 -3.47
N ALA A 86 4.21 -8.05 -3.30
CA ALA A 86 4.12 -6.86 -4.15
C ALA A 86 5.23 -5.86 -3.81
N ALA A 87 6.18 -5.69 -4.74
CA ALA A 87 7.37 -4.86 -4.58
C ALA A 87 7.29 -3.51 -5.33
N ALA A 88 6.38 -3.36 -6.30
CA ALA A 88 6.05 -2.07 -6.95
C ALA A 88 4.65 -2.10 -7.56
N VAL A 89 4.00 -0.92 -7.64
CA VAL A 89 2.68 -0.76 -8.28
C VAL A 89 2.76 -1.04 -9.79
N GLY A 90 1.72 -1.69 -10.31
CA GLY A 90 1.63 -2.09 -11.71
C GLY A 90 1.12 -3.53 -11.84
N THR A 91 1.70 -4.29 -12.76
CA THR A 91 1.34 -5.70 -12.96
C THR A 91 2.59 -6.57 -13.03
N CYS A 92 2.44 -7.83 -12.64
CA CYS A 92 3.45 -8.87 -12.80
C CYS A 92 2.83 -10.05 -13.53
N THR A 93 3.57 -10.66 -14.44
CA THR A 93 3.19 -11.93 -15.05
C THR A 93 3.94 -13.05 -14.33
N VAL A 94 3.20 -14.06 -13.87
CA VAL A 94 3.74 -15.21 -13.14
C VAL A 94 3.50 -16.49 -13.94
N THR A 95 4.54 -17.30 -14.08
CA THR A 95 4.46 -18.64 -14.68
C THR A 95 4.79 -19.68 -13.62
N ALA A 96 4.12 -20.83 -13.67
CA ALA A 96 4.48 -22.01 -12.91
C ALA A 96 5.17 -23.03 -13.81
N THR A 97 6.22 -23.68 -13.29
CA THR A 97 6.88 -24.80 -13.96
C THR A 97 6.82 -26.02 -13.06
N LYS A 98 6.27 -27.12 -13.60
CA LYS A 98 6.27 -28.44 -12.98
C LYS A 98 7.39 -29.26 -13.62
N ALA A 99 8.39 -29.62 -12.82
CA ALA A 99 9.56 -30.37 -13.28
C ALA A 99 9.17 -31.71 -13.92
N ALA A 100 10.04 -32.23 -14.78
CA ALA A 100 9.90 -33.59 -15.29
C ALA A 100 10.04 -34.61 -14.13
N ASP A 101 9.46 -35.79 -14.32
CA ASP A 101 9.71 -36.95 -13.48
C ASP A 101 9.98 -38.20 -14.35
N THR A 102 9.99 -39.38 -13.74
CA THR A 102 10.25 -40.64 -14.44
C THR A 102 9.30 -40.89 -15.62
N ASN A 103 8.04 -40.45 -15.53
CA ASN A 103 6.98 -40.76 -16.49
C ASN A 103 6.54 -39.56 -17.33
N TYR A 104 6.76 -38.33 -16.85
CA TYR A 104 6.25 -37.12 -17.50
C TYR A 104 7.34 -36.08 -17.76
N THR A 105 7.32 -35.49 -18.95
CA THR A 105 8.21 -34.39 -19.33
C THR A 105 7.87 -33.10 -18.57
N LEU A 106 8.78 -32.13 -18.51
CA LEU A 106 8.54 -30.82 -17.89
C LEU A 106 7.36 -30.08 -18.54
N ALA A 107 6.61 -29.32 -17.75
CA ALA A 107 5.53 -28.45 -18.22
C ALA A 107 5.58 -27.06 -17.59
N THR A 108 5.32 -26.03 -18.40
CA THR A 108 5.24 -24.64 -17.95
C THR A 108 3.86 -24.09 -18.29
N SER A 109 3.24 -23.39 -17.34
CA SER A 109 1.93 -22.78 -17.53
C SER A 109 2.00 -21.56 -18.44
N ALA A 110 0.86 -21.14 -18.99
CA ALA A 110 0.71 -19.77 -19.46
C ALA A 110 0.94 -18.78 -18.30
N GLY A 111 1.32 -17.55 -18.64
CA GLY A 111 1.51 -16.48 -17.66
C GLY A 111 0.17 -15.98 -17.12
N ILE A 112 0.04 -15.89 -15.80
CA ILE A 112 -1.08 -15.21 -15.15
C ILE A 112 -0.68 -13.79 -14.75
N THR A 113 -1.63 -12.86 -14.76
CA THR A 113 -1.39 -11.49 -14.31
C THR A 113 -1.79 -11.33 -12.85
N VAL A 114 -0.87 -10.81 -12.04
CA VAL A 114 -1.15 -10.29 -10.70
C VAL A 114 -1.08 -8.77 -10.77
N THR A 115 -2.14 -8.10 -10.32
CA THR A 115 -2.21 -6.63 -10.27
C THR A 115 -1.77 -6.13 -8.90
N VAL A 116 -0.85 -5.17 -8.88
CA VAL A 116 -0.43 -4.45 -7.69
C VAL A 116 -1.04 -3.07 -7.68
N SER A 117 -1.99 -2.83 -6.77
CA SER A 117 -2.58 -1.51 -6.57
C SER A 117 -1.73 -0.67 -5.63
N GLN A 118 -1.89 0.66 -5.72
CA GLN A 118 -1.38 1.55 -4.67
C GLN A 118 -2.01 1.21 -3.31
N ALA A 119 -1.29 1.53 -2.24
CA ALA A 119 -1.76 1.43 -0.86
C ALA A 119 -1.84 2.83 -0.24
N GLN A 120 -2.39 2.99 0.97
CA GLN A 120 -2.23 4.24 1.73
C GLN A 120 -2.59 4.01 3.19
N ALA A 121 -1.69 4.37 4.11
CA ALA A 121 -2.02 4.44 5.53
C ALA A 121 -2.84 5.70 5.83
N THR A 122 -3.70 5.62 6.85
CA THR A 122 -4.47 6.76 7.34
C THR A 122 -3.56 7.95 7.65
N LEU A 123 -3.95 9.13 7.15
CA LEU A 123 -3.29 10.39 7.43
C LEU A 123 -4.07 11.16 8.50
N VAL A 124 -3.39 11.67 9.51
CA VAL A 124 -3.99 12.46 10.59
C VAL A 124 -3.27 13.79 10.69
N ALA A 125 -4.02 14.89 10.59
CA ALA A 125 -3.49 16.23 10.86
C ALA A 125 -3.42 16.46 12.37
N VAL A 126 -2.44 17.25 12.81
CA VAL A 126 -2.27 17.64 14.21
C VAL A 126 -1.91 19.13 14.25
N SER A 127 -2.42 19.85 15.25
CA SER A 127 -2.00 21.21 15.58
C SER A 127 -1.47 21.26 17.01
N THR A 128 -0.35 21.95 17.22
CA THR A 128 0.27 22.11 18.53
C THR A 128 0.76 23.55 18.71
N PRO A 129 0.13 24.35 19.60
CA PRO A 129 -1.07 24.03 20.39
C PRO A 129 -2.38 24.01 19.56
N SER A 130 -3.42 23.36 20.06
CA SER A 130 -4.76 23.35 19.42
C SER A 130 -5.61 24.58 19.76
N THR A 131 -5.15 25.42 20.68
CA THR A 131 -5.78 26.69 21.05
C THR A 131 -4.73 27.80 21.05
N VAL A 132 -5.07 28.92 20.42
CA VAL A 132 -4.23 30.12 20.34
C VAL A 132 -5.07 31.37 20.63
N ALA A 133 -4.44 32.50 20.95
CA ALA A 133 -5.11 33.80 20.98
C ALA A 133 -5.09 34.45 19.59
N PHE A 134 -5.96 35.44 19.36
CA PHE A 134 -5.91 36.30 18.17
C PHE A 134 -4.48 36.85 17.95
N GLY A 135 -4.00 36.77 16.70
CA GLY A 135 -2.62 37.12 16.33
C GLY A 135 -1.56 36.08 16.70
N GLY A 136 -1.91 35.06 17.47
CA GLY A 136 -1.03 33.94 17.82
C GLY A 136 -0.87 32.93 16.68
N THR A 137 0.12 32.05 16.81
CA THR A 137 0.43 31.02 15.82
C THR A 137 0.43 29.62 16.41
N THR A 138 0.13 28.62 15.60
CA THR A 138 0.32 27.20 15.92
C THR A 138 1.04 26.48 14.78
N THR A 139 1.73 25.40 15.12
CA THR A 139 2.39 24.53 14.14
C THR A 139 1.49 23.36 13.77
N LEU A 140 1.34 23.13 12.48
CA LEU A 140 0.65 22.01 11.89
C LEU A 140 1.65 20.90 11.58
N SER A 141 1.25 19.66 11.86
CA SER A 141 2.02 18.46 11.53
C SER A 141 1.06 17.35 11.10
N THR A 142 1.60 16.22 10.67
CA THR A 142 0.81 15.02 10.39
C THR A 142 1.42 13.80 11.05
N THR A 143 0.56 12.86 11.43
CA THR A 143 0.97 11.49 11.77
C THR A 143 0.33 10.51 10.79
N GLY A 144 0.98 9.36 10.60
CA GLY A 144 0.58 8.40 9.58
C GLY A 144 0.84 8.92 8.16
N GLY A 145 0.08 8.41 7.20
CA GLY A 145 0.30 8.67 5.78
C GLY A 145 1.61 8.06 5.26
N SER A 146 1.52 7.01 4.48
CA SER A 146 2.67 6.42 3.78
C SER A 146 3.17 7.29 2.62
N GLY A 147 4.35 6.97 2.10
CA GLY A 147 4.88 7.58 0.88
C GLY A 147 5.68 8.87 1.08
N THR A 148 6.20 9.36 -0.03
CA THR A 148 7.08 10.55 -0.13
C THR A 148 6.34 11.78 -0.65
N GLY A 149 5.04 11.68 -0.91
CA GLY A 149 4.21 12.81 -1.34
C GLY A 149 4.28 13.98 -0.36
N ALA A 150 4.30 15.20 -0.89
CA ALA A 150 4.31 16.43 -0.10
C ALA A 150 3.00 16.58 0.69
N VAL A 151 3.09 17.22 1.86
CA VAL A 151 1.94 17.53 2.71
C VAL A 151 1.58 19.00 2.57
N THR A 152 0.29 19.28 2.34
CA THR A 152 -0.28 20.63 2.32
C THR A 152 -1.43 20.72 3.33
N TYR A 153 -1.71 21.93 3.80
CA TYR A 153 -2.79 22.19 4.76
C TYR A 153 -3.76 23.22 4.20
N ALA A 154 -5.03 23.05 4.51
CA ALA A 154 -6.09 23.99 4.14
C ALA A 154 -6.96 24.30 5.35
N SER A 155 -7.39 25.56 5.47
CA SER A 155 -8.43 25.97 6.42
C SER A 155 -9.77 26.08 5.71
N ASN A 156 -10.85 25.76 6.41
CA ASN A 156 -12.21 25.91 5.88
C ASN A 156 -12.74 27.35 5.90
N ASN A 157 -12.06 28.27 6.59
CA ASN A 157 -12.50 29.66 6.73
C ASN A 157 -11.32 30.63 6.86
N ALA A 158 -11.63 31.93 6.90
CA ALA A 158 -10.64 32.99 6.99
C ALA A 158 -10.22 33.36 8.44
N ASN A 159 -10.75 32.66 9.47
CA ASN A 159 -10.35 32.91 10.86
C ASN A 159 -8.88 32.51 11.11
N CYS A 160 -8.33 31.65 10.25
CA CYS A 160 -6.94 31.24 10.27
C CYS A 160 -6.33 31.37 8.87
N THR A 161 -5.08 31.83 8.82
CA THR A 161 -4.26 31.82 7.61
C THR A 161 -3.16 30.78 7.76
N ILE A 162 -2.77 30.13 6.67
CA ILE A 162 -1.76 29.07 6.68
C ILE A 162 -0.66 29.42 5.69
N SER A 163 0.59 29.31 6.14
CA SER A 163 1.79 29.39 5.31
C SER A 163 2.74 28.25 5.67
N GLY A 164 2.93 27.31 4.75
CA GLY A 164 3.64 26.06 5.03
C GLY A 164 2.97 25.26 6.14
N THR A 165 3.70 25.04 7.24
CA THR A 165 3.20 24.36 8.45
C THR A 165 2.72 25.33 9.53
N THR A 166 2.84 26.65 9.32
CA THR A 166 2.45 27.64 10.32
C THR A 166 1.04 28.15 10.05
N LEU A 167 0.18 28.02 11.07
CA LEU A 167 -1.14 28.65 11.09
C LEU A 167 -1.07 29.92 11.94
N THR A 168 -1.68 31.01 11.46
CA THR A 168 -1.80 32.29 12.17
C THR A 168 -3.27 32.62 12.38
N ALA A 169 -3.64 32.96 13.62
CA ALA A 169 -4.99 33.35 14.01
C ALA A 169 -5.34 34.77 13.53
N ALA A 170 -6.26 34.86 12.57
CA ALA A 170 -6.70 36.10 11.94
C ALA A 170 -8.05 36.62 12.47
N ALA A 171 -8.86 35.77 13.12
CA ALA A 171 -10.08 36.19 13.82
C ALA A 171 -10.44 35.22 14.97
N VAL A 172 -11.15 35.72 15.99
CA VAL A 172 -11.66 34.92 17.12
C VAL A 172 -12.74 33.94 16.62
N GLY A 173 -12.72 32.71 17.13
CA GLY A 173 -13.64 31.65 16.71
C GLY A 173 -12.92 30.32 16.58
N THR A 174 -13.31 29.51 15.60
CA THR A 174 -12.65 28.22 15.31
C THR A 174 -12.28 28.11 13.83
N CYS A 175 -11.28 27.27 13.57
CA CYS A 175 -10.84 26.90 12.23
C CYS A 175 -10.77 25.39 12.13
N THR A 176 -11.35 24.81 11.07
CA THR A 176 -11.17 23.39 10.75
C THR A 176 -10.07 23.25 9.72
N ILE A 177 -9.03 22.49 10.06
CA ILE A 177 -7.83 22.31 9.24
C ILE A 177 -7.78 20.87 8.73
N THR A 178 -7.59 20.69 7.43
CA THR A 178 -7.29 19.40 6.81
C THR A 178 -5.85 19.38 6.33
N ALA A 179 -5.23 18.20 6.36
CA ALA A 179 -3.97 17.94 5.69
C ALA A 179 -4.20 17.03 4.48
N THR A 180 -3.52 17.31 3.37
CA THR A 180 -3.51 16.46 2.19
C THR A 180 -2.08 16.03 1.91
N LYS A 181 -1.86 14.72 1.80
CA LYS A 181 -0.61 14.13 1.33
C LYS A 181 -0.78 13.71 -0.12
N ALA A 182 0.04 14.28 -1.00
CA ALA A 182 0.00 14.00 -2.43
C ALA A 182 0.27 12.51 -2.71
N ALA A 183 -0.27 12.00 -3.81
CA ALA A 183 0.05 10.66 -4.28
C ALA A 183 1.52 10.56 -4.73
N ASP A 184 2.06 9.34 -4.70
CA ASP A 184 3.32 8.98 -5.35
C ASP A 184 3.16 7.67 -6.14
N THR A 185 4.26 7.06 -6.58
CA THR A 185 4.23 5.83 -7.37
C THR A 185 3.55 4.66 -6.66
N ASN A 186 3.69 4.55 -5.34
CA ASN A 186 3.25 3.40 -4.56
C ASN A 186 2.04 3.70 -3.67
N TYR A 187 1.77 4.98 -3.40
CA TYR A 187 0.73 5.40 -2.49
C TYR A 187 -0.25 6.42 -3.06
N THR A 188 -1.54 6.19 -2.85
CA THR A 188 -2.61 7.08 -3.33
C THR A 188 -2.66 8.37 -2.52
N LEU A 189 -3.26 9.44 -3.06
CA LEU A 189 -3.53 10.67 -2.31
C LEU A 189 -4.33 10.38 -1.03
N ALA A 190 -3.94 11.01 0.08
CA ALA A 190 -4.65 10.95 1.35
C ALA A 190 -5.06 12.33 1.82
N THR A 191 -6.28 12.46 2.32
CA THR A 191 -6.76 13.66 3.02
C THR A 191 -7.18 13.26 4.43
N SER A 192 -6.69 13.98 5.43
CA SER A 192 -7.04 13.74 6.83
C SER A 192 -8.48 14.15 7.10
N ALA A 193 -9.05 13.63 8.18
CA ALA A 193 -10.19 14.30 8.83
C ALA A 193 -9.79 15.72 9.26
N GLY A 194 -10.78 16.61 9.36
CA GLY A 194 -10.58 17.98 9.82
C GLY A 194 -10.28 18.03 11.32
N ILE A 195 -9.23 18.74 11.72
CA ILE A 195 -8.97 19.08 13.13
C ILE A 195 -9.43 20.49 13.44
N THR A 196 -9.83 20.74 14.69
CA THR A 196 -10.24 22.08 15.12
C THR A 196 -9.09 22.80 15.81
N VAL A 197 -8.85 24.04 15.41
CA VAL A 197 -8.05 25.01 16.16
C VAL A 197 -8.98 26.08 16.72
N THR A 198 -8.89 26.35 18.01
CA THR A 198 -9.67 27.38 18.70
C THR A 198 -8.87 28.67 18.82
N VAL A 199 -9.46 29.79 18.41
CA VAL A 199 -8.89 31.13 18.54
C VAL A 199 -9.65 31.90 19.62
N ASN A 200 -8.97 32.15 20.74
CA ASN A 200 -9.48 32.94 21.84
C ASN A 200 -9.20 34.44 21.63
N GLN A 201 -9.91 35.28 22.38
CA GLN A 201 -9.58 36.70 22.47
C GLN A 201 -8.16 36.89 23.02
N ALA A 202 -7.42 37.85 22.46
CA ALA A 202 -6.14 38.27 23.02
C ALA A 202 -6.35 39.18 24.23
N THR A 203 -5.37 39.22 25.13
CA THR A 203 -5.39 40.14 26.28
C THR A 203 -5.19 41.58 25.79
N GLN A 204 -5.99 42.49 26.33
CA GLN A 204 -5.87 43.91 26.03
C GLN A 204 -4.77 44.56 26.87
N ALA A 205 -4.09 45.58 26.34
CA ALA A 205 -3.23 46.44 27.15
C ALA A 205 -4.04 47.10 28.27
N THR A 206 -3.39 47.37 29.41
CA THR A 206 -4.02 48.00 30.57
C THR A 206 -4.74 49.28 30.15
N LEU A 207 -6.00 49.41 30.57
CA LEU A 207 -6.79 50.62 30.37
C LEU A 207 -6.66 51.50 31.61
N VAL A 208 -6.31 52.76 31.42
CA VAL A 208 -6.09 53.73 32.50
C VAL A 208 -7.06 54.90 32.33
N ALA A 209 -7.90 55.13 33.34
CA ALA A 209 -8.73 56.32 33.41
C ALA A 209 -7.92 57.48 34.02
N VAL A 210 -7.99 58.65 33.39
CA VAL A 210 -7.25 59.86 33.77
C VAL A 210 -8.22 61.03 33.88
N SER A 211 -8.15 61.77 34.98
CA SER A 211 -8.85 63.04 35.14
C SER A 211 -7.89 64.23 34.97
N THR A 212 -8.32 65.24 34.23
CA THR A 212 -7.56 66.47 34.03
C THR A 212 -8.44 67.72 34.26
N PRO A 213 -8.17 68.53 35.30
CA PRO A 213 -7.17 68.32 36.37
C PRO A 213 -7.57 67.20 37.36
N SER A 214 -6.60 66.57 38.01
CA SER A 214 -6.84 65.45 38.94
C SER A 214 -7.57 65.83 40.23
N THR A 215 -7.72 67.13 40.50
CA THR A 215 -8.43 67.69 41.65
C THR A 215 -9.22 68.92 41.24
N VAL A 216 -10.48 69.03 41.70
CA VAL A 216 -11.36 70.18 41.44
C VAL A 216 -12.06 70.63 42.74
N ALA A 217 -12.40 71.92 42.84
CA ALA A 217 -13.16 72.48 43.95
C ALA A 217 -14.67 72.21 43.81
N PHE A 218 -15.45 72.43 44.89
CA PHE A 218 -16.91 72.30 44.86
C PHE A 218 -17.53 73.21 43.77
N GLY A 219 -18.27 72.61 42.84
CA GLY A 219 -18.84 73.30 41.66
C GLY A 219 -17.90 73.40 40.46
N GLY A 220 -16.66 72.90 40.54
CA GLY A 220 -15.73 72.83 39.42
C GLY A 220 -15.96 71.63 38.50
N THR A 221 -15.40 71.68 37.29
CA THR A 221 -15.48 70.60 36.30
C THR A 221 -14.11 69.99 36.04
N THR A 222 -14.08 68.67 35.85
CA THR A 222 -12.91 67.94 35.34
C THR A 222 -13.31 67.23 34.05
N THR A 223 -12.36 67.02 33.15
CA THR A 223 -12.54 66.07 32.05
C THR A 223 -12.04 64.70 32.47
N LEU A 224 -12.74 63.65 32.03
CA LEU A 224 -12.30 62.26 32.15
C LEU A 224 -11.87 61.80 30.76
N SER A 225 -10.71 61.18 30.67
CA SER A 225 -10.21 60.53 29.46
C SER A 225 -9.69 59.15 29.82
N THR A 226 -9.57 58.28 28.84
CA THR A 226 -8.93 56.98 28.98
C THR A 226 -7.71 56.92 28.08
N THR A 227 -6.67 56.24 28.56
CA THR A 227 -5.48 55.92 27.76
C THR A 227 -5.16 54.44 27.93
N GLY A 228 -4.44 53.85 26.96
CA GLY A 228 -4.21 52.41 26.90
C GLY A 228 -5.32 51.68 26.14
N GLY A 229 -5.46 50.38 26.40
CA GLY A 229 -6.27 49.50 25.54
C GLY A 229 -5.56 49.15 24.22
N SER A 230 -5.97 48.05 23.59
CA SER A 230 -5.40 47.54 22.32
C SER A 230 -6.46 47.34 21.23
N GLY A 231 -7.70 47.72 21.52
CA GLY A 231 -8.84 47.54 20.61
C GLY A 231 -9.42 48.87 20.17
N THR A 232 -10.26 48.82 19.13
CA THR A 232 -11.01 49.98 18.60
C THR A 232 -12.43 50.05 19.15
N GLY A 233 -12.74 49.29 20.20
CA GLY A 233 -14.03 49.35 20.87
C GLY A 233 -14.19 50.69 21.58
N ALA A 234 -15.38 51.29 21.45
CA ALA A 234 -15.78 52.52 22.15
C ALA A 234 -16.35 52.21 23.54
#